data_AF-A0A7C3KVN7-F1
#
_entry.id   AF-A0A7C3KVN7-F1
#
_cell.length_a   1.000
_cell.length_b   1.000
_cell.length_c   1.000
_cell.angle_alpha   90.00
_cell.angle_beta   90.00
_cell.angle_gamma   90.00
#
_symmetry.space_group_name_H-M   'P 1'
#
loop_
_entity.id
_entity.type
_entity.pdbx_description
1 polymer ?
#
loop_
_entity_poly.entity_id
_entity_poly.type
_entity_poly.pdbx_seq_one_letter_code
_entity_poly.pdbx_strand_id
1 'polypeptide(L)'
;MSSLDRILPFLKPIEDLLVDPAVTEVMVNGGGRRVFVERLGCIEQVPDRTLEVRNLTVAIKNIARACGDEISERQPMLDARLEDGSRVAAMFPPCAVDGPTLTVRKFTHRFTLEDLVAVGTLTEAWRTRYGQRSQLARTS
;
A
#
# COMPACT_ATOMS: atom_id res chain seq x y z
N MET A 1 -9.27 2.96 15.15
CA MET A 1 -9.61 2.72 13.74
C MET A 1 -8.32 2.40 13.02
N SER A 2 -8.28 1.33 12.24
CA SER A 2 -7.16 1.06 11.33
C SER A 2 -7.05 2.24 10.36
N SER A 3 -5.84 2.66 9.98
CA SER A 3 -5.70 3.80 9.06
C SER A 3 -6.33 3.52 7.69
N LEU A 4 -6.38 2.25 7.29
CA LEU A 4 -7.14 1.78 6.13
C LEU A 4 -8.63 2.14 6.21
N ASP A 5 -9.25 2.13 7.40
CA ASP A 5 -10.67 2.44 7.59
C ASP A 5 -11.04 3.82 7.05
N ARG A 6 -10.07 4.74 6.97
CA ARG A 6 -10.27 6.09 6.42
C ARG A 6 -10.49 6.10 4.91
N ILE A 7 -9.98 5.09 4.21
CA ILE A 7 -10.07 4.99 2.74
C ILE A 7 -11.04 3.90 2.26
N LEU A 8 -11.32 2.88 3.08
CA LEU A 8 -12.23 1.79 2.73
C LEU A 8 -13.60 2.25 2.19
N PRO A 9 -14.25 3.29 2.75
CA PRO A 9 -15.55 3.75 2.24
C PRO A 9 -15.52 4.17 0.76
N PHE A 10 -14.36 4.54 0.23
CA PHE A 10 -14.18 4.94 -1.16
C PHE A 10 -13.85 3.77 -2.09
N LEU A 11 -13.49 2.60 -1.54
CA LEU A 11 -12.96 1.45 -2.26
C LEU A 11 -13.81 0.18 -2.09
N LYS A 12 -15.13 0.34 -1.82
CA LYS A 12 -16.08 -0.76 -1.61
C LYS A 12 -15.93 -1.97 -2.56
N PRO A 13 -15.74 -1.80 -3.89
CA PRO A 13 -15.63 -2.95 -4.79
C PRO A 13 -14.43 -3.87 -4.52
N ILE A 14 -13.41 -3.39 -3.80
CA ILE A 14 -12.18 -4.13 -3.45
C ILE A 14 -11.92 -4.12 -1.94
N GLU A 15 -12.92 -3.75 -1.14
CA GLU A 15 -12.80 -3.65 0.31
C GLU A 15 -12.44 -5.00 0.94
N ASP A 16 -13.04 -6.09 0.44
CA ASP A 16 -12.75 -7.47 0.81
C ASP A 16 -11.27 -7.82 0.63
N LEU A 17 -10.66 -7.39 -0.48
CA LEU A 17 -9.24 -7.62 -0.77
C LEU A 17 -8.33 -6.80 0.15
N LEU A 18 -8.73 -5.57 0.49
CA LEU A 18 -7.95 -4.68 1.35
C LEU A 18 -7.92 -5.18 2.80
N VAL A 19 -9.01 -5.76 3.30
CA VAL A 19 -9.10 -6.29 4.66
C VAL A 19 -8.57 -7.72 4.81
N ASP A 20 -8.39 -8.45 3.71
CA ASP A 20 -7.85 -9.81 3.72
C ASP A 20 -6.39 -9.84 4.21
N PRO A 21 -6.06 -10.49 5.33
CA PRO A 21 -4.71 -10.51 5.89
C PRO A 21 -3.69 -11.24 5.01
N ALA A 22 -4.12 -12.10 4.08
CA ALA A 22 -3.23 -12.78 3.15
C ALA A 22 -2.83 -11.91 1.95
N VAL A 23 -3.52 -10.79 1.71
CA VAL A 23 -3.16 -9.80 0.68
C VAL A 23 -2.22 -8.75 1.26
N THR A 24 -1.07 -8.53 0.62
CA THR A 24 -0.16 -7.43 1.01
C THR A 24 -0.24 -6.21 0.10
N GLU A 25 -0.74 -6.37 -1.13
CA GLU A 25 -0.87 -5.28 -2.10
C GLU A 25 -2.12 -5.46 -2.97
N VAL A 26 -2.85 -4.39 -3.22
CA VAL A 26 -4.00 -4.35 -4.15
C VAL A 26 -3.71 -3.30 -5.22
N MET A 27 -3.80 -3.70 -6.49
CA MET A 27 -3.54 -2.83 -7.65
C MET A 27 -4.78 -2.77 -8.54
N VAL A 28 -5.18 -1.57 -8.92
CA VAL A 28 -6.29 -1.29 -9.83
C VAL A 28 -5.72 -0.58 -11.05
N ASN A 29 -5.80 -1.22 -12.21
CA ASN A 29 -5.17 -0.79 -13.45
C ASN A 29 -6.16 -0.62 -14.60
N GLY A 30 -5.73 0.09 -15.64
CA GLY A 30 -6.50 0.27 -16.88
C GLY A 30 -7.86 0.94 -16.65
N GLY A 31 -7.90 1.98 -15.82
CA GLY A 31 -9.13 2.70 -15.47
C GLY A 31 -10.10 1.89 -14.61
N GLY A 32 -9.62 0.85 -13.92
CA GLY A 32 -10.46 -0.02 -13.10
C GLY A 32 -10.89 -1.32 -13.77
N ARG A 33 -10.48 -1.56 -15.02
CA ARG A 33 -10.82 -2.81 -15.75
C ARG A 33 -10.06 -4.04 -15.28
N ARG A 34 -8.94 -3.86 -14.57
CA ARG A 34 -8.12 -4.98 -14.08
C ARG A 34 -7.75 -4.72 -12.63
N VAL A 35 -8.04 -5.69 -11.77
CA VAL A 35 -7.61 -5.70 -10.37
C VAL A 35 -6.63 -6.84 -10.16
N PHE A 36 -5.54 -6.55 -9.48
CA PHE A 36 -4.53 -7.52 -9.10
C PHE A 36 -4.32 -7.47 -7.59
N VAL A 37 -3.90 -8.58 -7.03
CA VAL A 37 -3.44 -8.66 -5.64
C VAL A 37 -2.08 -9.31 -5.57
N GLU A 38 -1.30 -8.95 -4.57
CA GLU A 38 -0.12 -9.69 -4.17
C GLU A 38 -0.48 -10.58 -2.96
N ARG A 39 -0.04 -11.84 -3.04
CA ARG A 39 -0.04 -12.80 -1.93
C ARG A 39 1.28 -13.57 -1.95
N LEU A 40 1.98 -13.61 -0.81
CA LEU A 40 3.19 -14.44 -0.63
C LEU A 40 4.25 -14.24 -1.73
N GLY A 41 4.49 -13.02 -2.15
CA GLY A 41 5.43 -12.65 -3.21
C GLY A 41 4.90 -12.79 -4.63
N CYS A 42 3.68 -13.28 -4.81
CA CYS A 42 3.10 -13.60 -6.13
C CYS A 42 1.97 -12.63 -6.48
N ILE A 43 2.05 -12.03 -7.66
CA ILE A 43 1.00 -11.16 -8.21
C ILE A 43 0.02 -12.02 -9.01
N GLU A 44 -1.27 -11.92 -8.68
CA GLU A 44 -2.36 -12.58 -9.40
C GLU A 44 -3.44 -11.59 -9.79
N GLN A 45 -4.06 -11.80 -10.95
CA GLN A 45 -5.24 -11.04 -11.35
C GLN A 45 -6.46 -11.61 -10.63
N VAL A 46 -7.30 -10.73 -10.08
CA VAL A 46 -8.61 -11.12 -9.52
C VAL A 46 -9.63 -11.14 -10.67
N PRO A 47 -10.14 -12.32 -11.07
CA PRO A 47 -11.09 -12.42 -12.17
C PRO A 47 -12.38 -11.65 -11.87
N ASP A 48 -13.02 -11.13 -12.91
CA ASP A 48 -14.33 -10.46 -12.87
C ASP A 48 -14.42 -9.25 -11.91
N ARG A 49 -13.28 -8.78 -11.39
CA ARG A 49 -13.21 -7.65 -10.48
C ARG A 49 -12.88 -6.37 -11.25
N THR A 50 -13.81 -5.42 -11.22
CA THR A 50 -13.65 -4.13 -11.90
C THR A 50 -14.19 -2.98 -11.06
N LEU A 51 -13.68 -1.77 -11.32
CA LEU A 51 -14.18 -0.52 -10.79
C LEU A 51 -14.54 0.40 -11.96
N GLU A 52 -15.63 1.16 -11.82
CA GLU A 52 -15.94 2.22 -12.77
C GLU A 52 -14.89 3.34 -12.68
N VAL A 53 -14.41 3.81 -13.83
CA VAL A 53 -13.42 4.89 -13.95
C VAL A 53 -13.81 6.11 -13.11
N ARG A 54 -15.07 6.51 -13.14
CA ARG A 54 -15.59 7.66 -12.39
C ARG A 54 -15.44 7.45 -10.88
N ASN A 55 -15.85 6.30 -10.38
CA ASN A 55 -15.80 5.97 -8.94
C ASN A 55 -14.35 5.85 -8.48
N LEU A 56 -13.48 5.22 -9.27
CA LEU A 56 -12.04 5.14 -9.00
C LEU A 56 -11.40 6.54 -8.94
N THR A 57 -11.75 7.43 -9.88
CA THR A 57 -11.23 8.81 -9.89
C THR A 57 -11.65 9.59 -8.64
N VAL A 58 -12.93 9.48 -8.25
CA VAL A 58 -13.45 10.11 -7.04
C VAL A 58 -12.78 9.54 -5.79
N ALA A 59 -12.59 8.22 -5.73
CA ALA A 59 -11.92 7.56 -4.63
C ALA A 59 -10.48 8.05 -4.47
N ILE A 60 -9.69 8.05 -5.55
CA ILE A 60 -8.31 8.55 -5.56
C ILE A 60 -8.23 10.00 -5.04
N LYS A 61 -9.12 10.90 -5.51
CA LYS A 61 -9.15 12.29 -5.05
C LYS A 61 -9.52 12.42 -3.57
N ASN A 62 -10.43 11.60 -3.08
CA ASN A 62 -10.81 11.61 -1.66
C ASN A 62 -9.70 11.03 -0.77
N ILE A 63 -8.99 10.01 -1.25
CA ILE A 63 -7.83 9.44 -0.55
C ILE A 63 -6.71 10.46 -0.47
N ALA A 64 -6.38 11.16 -1.56
CA ALA A 64 -5.39 12.23 -1.56
C ALA A 64 -5.71 13.29 -0.49
N ARG A 65 -6.95 13.79 -0.47
CA ARG A 65 -7.42 14.76 0.55
C ARG A 65 -7.34 14.21 1.97
N ALA A 66 -7.69 12.94 2.17
CA ALA A 66 -7.58 12.30 3.47
C ALA A 66 -6.13 12.18 3.95
N CYS A 67 -5.17 12.06 3.03
CA CYS A 67 -3.73 12.03 3.32
C CYS A 67 -3.11 13.43 3.43
N GLY A 68 -3.87 14.51 3.21
CA GLY A 68 -3.34 15.87 3.16
C GLY A 68 -2.53 16.17 1.90
N ASP A 69 -2.77 15.44 0.81
CA ASP A 69 -2.09 15.57 -0.48
C ASP A 69 -3.09 15.94 -1.59
N GLU A 70 -2.59 16.19 -2.80
CA GLU A 70 -3.39 16.58 -3.96
C GLU A 70 -3.04 15.74 -5.20
N ILE A 71 -4.08 15.42 -5.98
CA ILE A 71 -3.94 14.83 -7.31
C ILE A 71 -4.95 15.46 -8.28
N SER A 72 -4.45 15.92 -9.42
CA SER A 72 -5.21 16.65 -10.44
C SER A 72 -4.65 16.40 -11.85
N GLU A 73 -5.21 17.03 -12.87
CA GLU A 73 -4.65 16.95 -14.23
C GLU A 73 -3.27 17.64 -14.35
N ARG A 74 -2.99 18.63 -13.48
CA ARG A 74 -1.69 19.31 -13.42
C ARG A 74 -0.67 18.57 -12.57
N GLN A 75 -1.15 17.83 -11.57
CA GLN A 75 -0.35 16.95 -10.71
C GLN A 75 -0.94 15.53 -10.79
N PRO A 76 -0.66 14.78 -11.88
CA PRO A 76 -1.35 13.53 -12.19
C PRO A 76 -0.79 12.33 -11.42
N MET A 77 0.00 12.55 -10.37
CA MET A 77 0.63 11.50 -9.57
C MET A 77 0.42 11.78 -8.09
N LEU A 78 0.15 10.71 -7.35
CA LEU A 78 0.02 10.69 -5.89
C LEU A 78 0.98 9.62 -5.35
N ASP A 79 1.75 9.99 -4.33
CA ASP A 79 2.52 9.05 -3.50
C ASP A 79 2.33 9.45 -2.03
N ALA A 80 1.44 8.74 -1.35
CA ALA A 80 0.99 9.09 -0.01
C ALA A 80 1.18 7.92 0.97
N ARG A 81 1.27 8.27 2.26
CA ARG A 81 1.39 7.31 3.35
C ARG A 81 0.23 7.46 4.32
N LEU A 82 -0.38 6.33 4.66
CA LEU A 82 -1.41 6.23 5.69
C LEU A 82 -0.76 6.15 7.08
N GLU A 83 -1.56 6.41 8.12
CA GLU A 83 -1.10 6.49 9.52
C GLU A 83 -0.60 5.14 10.05
N ASP A 84 -1.12 4.02 9.53
CA ASP A 84 -0.67 2.66 9.85
C ASP A 84 0.68 2.32 9.19
N GLY A 85 1.13 3.16 8.26
CA GLY A 85 2.34 2.99 7.48
C GLY A 85 2.13 2.43 6.08
N SER A 86 0.90 2.05 5.73
CA SER A 86 0.51 1.61 4.38
C SER A 86 0.74 2.73 3.37
N ARG A 87 0.97 2.37 2.11
CA ARG A 87 1.26 3.32 1.04
C ARG A 87 0.17 3.30 -0.01
N VAL A 88 -0.12 4.48 -0.55
CA VAL A 88 -1.06 4.66 -1.65
C VAL A 88 -0.36 5.39 -2.77
N ALA A 89 -0.28 4.74 -3.93
CA ALA A 89 0.19 5.36 -5.15
C ALA A 89 -0.98 5.44 -6.15
N ALA A 90 -1.15 6.58 -6.82
CA ALA A 90 -2.17 6.70 -7.86
C ALA A 90 -1.68 7.59 -9.00
N MET A 91 -2.18 7.32 -10.21
CA MET A 91 -1.85 8.13 -11.38
C MET A 91 -3.07 8.38 -12.25
N PHE A 92 -3.18 9.59 -12.78
CA PHE A 92 -4.14 9.97 -13.82
C PHE A 92 -3.43 10.10 -15.19
N PRO A 93 -4.19 10.11 -16.31
CA PRO A 93 -3.65 10.53 -17.59
C PRO A 93 -2.97 11.91 -17.49
N PRO A 94 -1.84 12.14 -18.20
CA PRO A 94 -1.23 11.25 -19.19
C PRO A 94 -0.30 10.16 -18.63
N CYS A 95 0.02 10.18 -17.33
CA CYS A 95 0.94 9.21 -16.72
C CYS A 95 0.41 7.77 -16.75
N ALA A 96 -0.92 7.62 -16.68
CA ALA A 96 -1.60 6.34 -16.83
C ALA A 96 -2.39 6.30 -18.16
N VAL A 97 -1.75 5.74 -19.20
CA VAL A 97 -2.25 5.75 -20.59
C VAL A 97 -3.65 5.14 -20.73
N ASP A 98 -3.92 4.05 -20.00
CA ASP A 98 -5.19 3.31 -20.08
C ASP A 98 -6.27 3.80 -19.10
N GLY A 99 -6.08 5.00 -18.52
CA GLY A 99 -6.94 5.59 -17.49
C GLY A 99 -6.37 5.47 -16.07
N PRO A 100 -7.08 5.99 -15.05
CA PRO A 100 -6.60 6.05 -13.68
C PRO A 100 -6.08 4.72 -13.15
N THR A 101 -5.00 4.78 -12.37
CA THR A 101 -4.43 3.63 -11.65
C THR A 101 -4.34 3.94 -10.15
N LEU A 102 -4.46 2.90 -9.34
CA LEU A 102 -4.35 2.96 -7.88
C LEU A 102 -3.63 1.72 -7.39
N THR A 103 -2.65 1.88 -6.51
CA THR A 103 -1.99 0.80 -5.80
C THR A 103 -2.03 1.10 -4.31
N VAL A 104 -2.53 0.15 -3.53
CA VAL A 104 -2.52 0.20 -2.07
C VAL A 104 -1.63 -0.92 -1.58
N ARG A 105 -0.47 -0.56 -1.02
CA ARG A 105 0.47 -1.50 -0.41
C ARG A 105 0.32 -1.44 1.11
N LYS A 106 -0.16 -2.54 1.68
CA LYS A 106 -0.50 -2.65 3.09
C LYS A 106 0.76 -2.79 3.93
N PHE A 107 0.76 -2.13 5.08
CA PHE A 107 1.78 -2.34 6.09
C PHE A 107 1.39 -3.52 6.98
N THR A 108 1.91 -4.71 6.69
CA THR A 108 1.46 -5.95 7.34
C THR A 108 2.28 -6.33 8.57
N HIS A 109 3.59 -6.04 8.60
CA HIS A 109 4.45 -6.48 9.70
C HIS A 109 5.59 -5.50 10.00
N ARG A 110 5.86 -5.29 11.29
CA ARG A 110 7.10 -4.65 11.76
C ARG A 110 8.10 -5.76 12.06
N PHE A 111 9.05 -5.97 11.17
CA PHE A 111 10.13 -6.93 11.43
C PHE A 111 11.01 -6.43 12.57
N THR A 112 11.12 -7.25 13.62
CA THR A 112 12.17 -7.12 14.64
C THR A 112 13.49 -7.67 14.10
N LEU A 113 14.61 -7.44 14.81
CA LEU A 113 15.88 -8.05 14.43
C LEU A 113 15.80 -9.59 14.48
N GLU A 114 15.08 -10.11 15.47
CA GLU A 114 14.75 -11.52 15.62
C GLU A 114 14.03 -12.07 14.40
N ASP A 115 12.98 -11.39 13.94
CA ASP A 115 12.21 -11.82 12.77
C ASP A 115 13.10 -11.83 11.51
N LEU A 116 13.95 -10.82 11.33
CA LEU A 116 14.87 -10.74 10.19
C LEU A 116 15.89 -11.87 10.18
N VAL A 117 16.37 -12.32 11.35
CA VAL A 117 17.23 -13.50 11.45
C VAL A 117 16.44 -14.77 11.18
N ALA A 118 15.23 -14.90 11.74
CA ALA A 118 14.39 -16.08 11.55
C ALA A 118 14.01 -16.32 10.08
N VAL A 119 13.78 -15.26 9.32
CA VAL A 119 13.50 -15.34 7.87
C VAL A 119 14.78 -15.34 7.00
N GLY A 120 15.96 -15.47 7.62
CA GLY A 120 17.24 -15.57 6.92
C GLY A 120 17.71 -14.31 6.21
N THR A 121 17.06 -13.16 6.44
CA THR A 121 17.49 -11.86 5.89
C THR A 121 18.75 -11.35 6.58
N LEU A 122 18.90 -11.61 7.87
CA LEU A 122 20.11 -11.30 8.65
C LEU A 122 20.71 -12.58 9.24
N THR A 123 22.03 -12.59 9.44
CA THR A 123 22.69 -13.66 10.23
C THR A 123 22.67 -13.31 11.72
N GLU A 124 22.75 -14.31 12.60
CA GLU A 124 22.85 -14.09 14.06
C GLU A 124 24.01 -13.16 14.45
N ALA A 125 25.14 -13.21 13.73
CA ALA A 125 26.28 -12.31 13.97
C ALA A 125 25.92 -10.81 13.82
N TRP A 126 25.01 -10.48 12.88
CA TRP A 126 24.49 -9.13 12.71
C TRP A 126 23.59 -8.73 13.89
N ARG A 127 22.77 -9.65 14.41
CA ARG A 127 21.95 -9.40 15.60
C ARG A 127 22.81 -9.09 16.82
N THR A 128 23.86 -9.87 17.09
CA THR A 128 24.76 -9.64 18.23
C THR A 128 25.47 -8.28 18.14
N ARG A 129 25.98 -7.92 16.95
CA ARG A 129 26.73 -6.67 16.74
C ARG A 129 25.88 -5.41 16.92
N TYR A 130 24.60 -5.47 16.54
CA TYR A 130 23.70 -4.30 16.59
C TYR A 130 22.84 -4.26 17.84
N GLY A 131 22.56 -5.41 18.47
CA GLY A 131 21.89 -5.48 19.77
C GLY A 131 22.69 -4.84 20.92
N GLN A 132 24.03 -4.85 20.83
CA GLN A 132 24.89 -4.23 21.86
C GLN A 132 25.04 -2.70 21.69
N ARG A 133 24.96 -2.16 20.47
CA ARG A 133 25.08 -0.71 20.23
C ARG A 133 23.83 0.09 20.61
N SER A 134 22.65 -0.52 20.57
CA SER A 134 21.39 0.13 20.95
C SER A 134 21.25 0.37 22.46
N GLN A 135 21.95 -0.42 23.30
CA GLN A 135 22.02 -0.18 24.74
C GLN A 135 22.94 0.99 25.12
N LEU A 136 24.03 1.19 24.37
CA LEU A 136 25.00 2.28 24.61
C LEU A 136 24.49 3.67 24.20
N ALA A 137 23.53 3.76 23.27
CA ALA A 137 22.95 5.02 22.81
C ALA A 137 21.81 5.56 23.70
N ARG A 138 21.40 4.84 24.74
CA ARG A 138 20.37 5.28 25.71
C ARG A 138 20.94 5.76 27.04
N THR A 139 22.27 5.87 27.15
CA THR A 139 22.98 6.26 28.39
C THR A 139 23.83 7.54 28.23
N SER A 140 23.50 8.37 27.23
CA SER A 140 24.17 9.65 26.95
C SER A 140 23.17 10.77 26.78
#